data_AF-A0A2H3JSM3-F1
#
_entry.id   AF-A0A2H3JSM3-F1
#
_cell.length_a   1.000
_cell.length_b   1.000
_cell.length_c   1.000
_cell.angle_alpha   90.00
_cell.angle_beta   90.00
_cell.angle_gamma   90.00
#
_symmetry.space_group_name_H-M   'P 1'
#
loop_
_entity.id
_entity.type
_entity.pdbx_description
1 polymer ?
#
loop_
_entity_poly.entity_id
_entity_poly.type
_entity_poly.pdbx_seq_one_letter_code
_entity_poly.pdbx_strand_id
1 'polypeptide(L)'
;MLCHRQSDSLGDATHERPPWEAYATLLSPLGYGYPRYYPQAGNSQHEIAIGDVAFFEPGGQYIRILNVFQPATSAVNTCFGITDPFERLNIEDFAIEDLTLQMPLVLGSEGVTAVPEKGWDISSNDKLYLHCKMDYAAFMMLPTRTVKVQKLHAPEGTIESFVSRNHLYWNRLGADFDIGQRRNEVFFVTSWMKTTHWLGGICYAGARDRTFTFDRYGLVKVSEGPSSF
;
A
#
# COMPACT_ATOMS: atom_id res chain seq x y z
N MET A 1 6.42 -8.10 -10.99
CA MET A 1 6.63 -9.07 -9.89
C MET A 1 7.96 -9.77 -10.14
N LEU A 2 8.97 -9.47 -9.32
CA LEU A 2 10.17 -10.27 -9.02
C LEU A 2 10.91 -9.50 -7.93
N CYS A 3 10.71 -9.89 -6.66
CA CYS A 3 11.61 -9.49 -5.57
C CYS A 3 12.65 -10.62 -5.50
N HIS A 4 13.87 -10.35 -5.96
CA HIS A 4 14.93 -11.34 -5.96
C HIS A 4 15.48 -11.47 -4.54
N ARG A 5 15.26 -12.62 -3.91
CA ARG A 5 15.83 -12.98 -2.62
C ARG A 5 17.28 -13.43 -2.84
N GLN A 6 18.25 -12.56 -2.64
CA GLN A 6 19.61 -13.00 -2.32
C GLN A 6 19.68 -13.15 -0.81
N SER A 7 19.51 -14.37 -0.33
CA SER A 7 19.84 -14.75 1.04
C SER A 7 21.31 -15.15 1.08
N ASP A 8 22.20 -14.20 1.34
CA ASP A 8 23.52 -14.53 1.85
C ASP A 8 23.43 -14.54 3.36
N SER A 9 23.58 -15.75 3.91
CA SER A 9 23.55 -16.05 5.32
C SER A 9 24.75 -15.43 6.04
N LEU A 10 24.50 -14.56 7.02
CA LEU A 10 25.34 -14.39 8.21
C LEU A 10 24.46 -13.84 9.34
N GLY A 11 24.46 -14.55 10.46
CA GLY A 11 23.40 -14.51 11.47
C GLY A 11 23.32 -13.24 12.29
N ASP A 12 22.10 -12.84 12.57
CA ASP A 12 21.54 -12.65 13.91
C ASP A 12 20.02 -12.61 13.73
N ALA A 13 19.26 -13.30 14.59
CA ALA A 13 17.80 -13.35 14.51
C ALA A 13 17.19 -12.03 15.03
N THR A 14 17.54 -10.92 14.40
CA THR A 14 16.74 -9.71 14.50
C THR A 14 15.39 -10.03 13.86
N HIS A 15 14.28 -9.67 14.52
CA HIS A 15 12.94 -9.81 13.97
C HIS A 15 12.85 -9.02 12.65
N GLU A 16 13.20 -9.65 11.53
CA GLU A 16 13.00 -9.08 10.20
C GLU A 16 11.50 -8.83 10.03
N ARG A 17 11.09 -7.56 10.04
CA ARG A 17 9.72 -7.18 9.72
C ARG A 17 9.42 -7.71 8.32
N PRO A 18 8.26 -8.32 8.07
CA PRO A 18 7.94 -8.81 6.73
C PRO A 18 7.93 -7.66 5.70
N PRO A 19 8.25 -7.94 4.41
CA PRO A 19 8.33 -6.93 3.33
C PRO A 19 7.17 -5.96 3.28
N TRP A 20 5.95 -6.44 3.35
CA TRP A 20 4.78 -5.58 3.30
C TRP A 20 4.70 -4.58 4.45
N GLU A 21 5.19 -4.95 5.64
CA GLU A 21 5.14 -4.10 6.83
C GLU A 21 6.19 -3.02 6.75
N ALA A 22 7.43 -3.37 6.41
CA ALA A 22 8.48 -2.39 6.20
C ALA A 22 8.11 -1.41 5.08
N TYR A 23 7.51 -1.91 4.00
CA TYR A 23 6.98 -1.07 2.93
C TYR A 23 5.96 -0.05 3.44
N ALA A 24 4.94 -0.52 4.16
CA ALA A 24 3.88 0.31 4.68
C ALA A 24 4.42 1.31 5.69
N THR A 25 5.27 0.90 6.63
CA THR A 25 5.83 1.78 7.66
C THR A 25 6.78 2.83 7.08
N LEU A 26 7.61 2.47 6.11
CA LEU A 26 8.62 3.40 5.57
C LEU A 26 8.03 4.39 4.57
N LEU A 27 6.90 4.06 3.93
CA LEU A 27 6.20 4.94 2.99
C LEU A 27 4.96 5.62 3.57
N SER A 28 4.39 5.14 4.68
CA SER A 28 3.23 5.80 5.32
C SER A 28 3.46 7.27 5.67
N PRO A 29 4.67 7.74 6.06
CA PRO A 29 4.90 9.16 6.33
C PRO A 29 4.69 10.06 5.11
N LEU A 30 4.68 9.50 3.89
CA LEU A 30 4.40 10.25 2.67
C LEU A 30 2.92 10.62 2.50
N GLY A 31 2.02 10.09 3.33
CA GLY A 31 0.61 10.48 3.35
C GLY A 31 -0.24 9.94 2.19
N TYR A 32 0.26 8.98 1.42
CA TYR A 32 -0.46 8.38 0.28
C TYR A 32 -1.34 7.17 0.66
N GLY A 33 -1.53 6.92 1.95
CA GLY A 33 -2.32 5.80 2.48
C GLY A 33 -1.52 4.50 2.61
N TYR A 34 -2.24 3.39 2.84
CA TYR A 34 -1.64 2.07 3.02
C TYR A 34 -1.43 1.37 1.68
N PRO A 35 -0.20 0.97 1.34
CA PRO A 35 0.06 0.28 0.08
C PRO A 35 -0.50 -1.15 0.10
N ARG A 36 -1.17 -1.55 -1.00
CA ARG A 36 -1.53 -2.94 -1.22
C ARG A 36 -0.32 -3.71 -1.76
N TYR A 37 0.39 -4.40 -0.87
CA TYR A 37 1.59 -5.15 -1.24
C TYR A 37 1.27 -6.35 -2.14
N TYR A 38 0.14 -7.04 -1.91
CA TYR A 38 -0.33 -8.13 -2.75
C TYR A 38 -1.54 -7.71 -3.61
N PRO A 39 -1.32 -7.30 -4.88
CA PRO A 39 -2.39 -6.78 -5.73
C PRO A 39 -3.44 -7.84 -6.12
N GLN A 40 -3.10 -9.13 -6.03
CA GLN A 40 -3.95 -10.25 -6.49
C GLN A 40 -4.37 -11.21 -5.36
N ALA A 41 -3.92 -11.01 -4.11
CA ALA A 41 -4.13 -12.03 -3.09
C ALA A 41 -5.60 -12.07 -2.62
N GLY A 42 -6.20 -13.26 -2.71
CA GLY A 42 -7.47 -13.65 -2.09
C GLY A 42 -8.62 -13.95 -3.05
N ASN A 43 -9.75 -14.39 -2.46
CA ASN A 43 -11.04 -14.56 -3.15
C ASN A 43 -11.65 -13.21 -3.58
N SER A 44 -11.09 -12.09 -3.14
CA SER A 44 -11.44 -10.76 -3.62
C SER A 44 -10.78 -10.53 -4.99
N GLN A 45 -11.43 -11.02 -6.05
CA GLN A 45 -11.21 -10.50 -7.43
C GLN A 45 -11.56 -9.01 -7.58
N HIS A 46 -11.91 -8.35 -6.47
CA HIS A 46 -12.48 -7.03 -6.44
C HIS A 46 -11.40 -5.99 -6.18
N GLU A 47 -11.50 -4.89 -6.91
CA GLU A 47 -10.72 -3.70 -6.63
C GLU A 47 -11.14 -3.09 -5.27
N ILE A 48 -10.20 -2.40 -4.61
CA ILE A 48 -10.51 -1.58 -3.44
C ILE A 48 -11.51 -0.51 -3.87
N ALA A 49 -12.57 -0.35 -3.08
CA ALA A 49 -13.60 0.66 -3.26
C ALA A 49 -13.74 1.51 -1.99
N ILE A 50 -14.21 2.75 -2.16
CA ILE A 50 -14.56 3.61 -1.03
C ILE A 50 -15.71 2.95 -0.25
N GLY A 51 -15.64 3.02 1.08
CA GLY A 51 -16.58 2.40 2.00
C GLY A 51 -16.29 0.94 2.30
N ASP A 52 -15.24 0.37 1.69
CA ASP A 52 -14.79 -0.95 2.10
C ASP A 52 -14.32 -0.92 3.56
N VAL A 53 -14.74 -1.93 4.31
CA VAL A 53 -14.18 -2.27 5.62
C VAL A 53 -13.35 -3.54 5.44
N ALA A 54 -12.12 -3.51 5.93
CA ALA A 54 -11.16 -4.56 5.66
C ALA A 54 -10.18 -4.78 6.80
N PHE A 55 -9.51 -5.93 6.73
CA PHE A 55 -8.35 -6.26 7.54
C PHE A 55 -7.14 -6.53 6.65
N PHE A 56 -5.95 -6.42 7.23
CA PHE A 56 -4.74 -6.95 6.61
C PHE A 56 -4.31 -8.22 7.35
N GLU A 57 -4.13 -9.31 6.60
CA GLU A 57 -3.57 -10.53 7.16
C GLU A 57 -2.08 -10.37 7.50
N PRO A 58 -1.50 -11.28 8.32
CA PRO A 58 -0.06 -11.34 8.61
C PRO A 58 0.86 -11.46 7.37
N GLY A 59 0.31 -11.61 6.17
CA GLY A 59 1.00 -11.50 4.90
C GLY A 59 0.86 -10.16 4.21
N GLY A 60 0.21 -9.13 4.76
CA GLY A 60 -0.04 -7.86 4.04
C GLY A 60 -1.10 -7.97 2.94
N GLN A 61 -1.89 -9.05 2.96
CA GLN A 61 -3.02 -9.25 2.08
C GLN A 61 -4.23 -8.47 2.59
N TYR A 62 -4.83 -7.70 1.68
CA TYR A 62 -6.06 -6.96 1.94
C TYR A 62 -7.27 -7.89 1.86
N ILE A 63 -8.06 -7.95 2.93
CA ILE A 63 -9.29 -8.75 3.00
C ILE A 63 -10.47 -7.85 3.33
N ARG A 64 -11.26 -7.55 2.30
CA ARG A 64 -12.54 -6.85 2.47
C ARG A 64 -13.56 -7.76 3.12
N ILE A 65 -14.14 -7.30 4.22
CA ILE A 65 -15.23 -8.00 4.91
C ILE A 65 -16.62 -7.46 4.54
N LEU A 66 -16.72 -6.17 4.21
CA LEU A 66 -17.97 -5.54 3.73
C LEU A 66 -17.69 -4.23 3.00
N ASN A 67 -18.73 -3.68 2.37
CA ASN A 67 -18.76 -2.30 1.91
C ASN A 67 -20.01 -1.60 2.48
N VAL A 68 -19.80 -0.51 3.22
CA VAL A 68 -20.88 0.18 3.97
C VAL A 68 -21.83 0.97 3.09
N PHE A 69 -21.46 1.24 1.83
CA PHE A 69 -22.34 1.90 0.87
C PHE A 69 -23.22 0.92 0.09
N GLN A 70 -22.92 -0.38 0.17
CA GLN A 70 -23.68 -1.43 -0.50
C GLN A 70 -24.78 -1.98 0.42
N PRO A 71 -25.91 -2.47 -0.13
CA PRO A 71 -26.96 -3.14 0.65
C PRO A 71 -26.46 -4.41 1.36
N ALA A 72 -27.11 -4.85 2.45
CA ALA A 72 -26.82 -6.13 3.14
C ALA A 72 -26.87 -7.32 2.19
N THR A 73 -27.82 -7.27 1.26
CA THR A 73 -28.11 -8.32 0.27
C THR A 73 -27.11 -8.33 -0.90
N SER A 74 -26.20 -7.36 -0.98
CA SER A 74 -25.19 -7.32 -2.02
C SER A 74 -24.20 -8.48 -1.87
N ALA A 75 -23.64 -8.96 -2.99
CA ALA A 75 -22.66 -10.05 -2.98
C ALA A 75 -21.44 -9.78 -2.07
N VAL A 76 -21.03 -8.50 -1.94
CA VAL A 76 -19.92 -8.12 -1.05
C VAL A 76 -20.27 -8.29 0.42
N ASN A 77 -21.50 -7.96 0.82
CA ASN A 77 -21.90 -8.00 2.22
C ASN A 77 -22.43 -9.38 2.64
N THR A 78 -22.96 -10.18 1.71
CA THR A 78 -23.41 -11.55 2.00
C THR A 78 -22.26 -12.56 2.12
N CYS A 79 -21.07 -12.26 1.55
CA CYS A 79 -19.90 -13.14 1.55
C CYS A 79 -19.48 -13.58 2.97
N PHE A 80 -19.65 -12.70 3.95
CA PHE A 80 -19.31 -12.94 5.35
C PHE A 80 -20.55 -13.04 6.24
N GLY A 81 -21.68 -13.48 5.68
CA GLY A 81 -22.88 -13.79 6.46
C GLY A 81 -23.45 -12.61 7.24
N ILE A 82 -23.29 -11.37 6.76
CA ILE A 82 -23.83 -10.18 7.42
C ILE A 82 -25.34 -10.29 7.46
N THR A 83 -25.88 -10.51 8.65
CA THR A 83 -27.30 -10.48 8.93
C THR A 83 -27.71 -9.12 9.49
N ASP A 84 -28.88 -8.65 9.08
CA ASP A 84 -29.50 -7.39 9.51
C ASP A 84 -29.71 -7.36 11.05
N PRO A 85 -29.57 -6.20 11.72
CA PRO A 85 -29.27 -4.87 11.18
C PRO A 85 -27.78 -4.52 11.11
N PHE A 86 -27.31 -4.14 9.91
CA PHE A 86 -26.02 -3.44 9.73
C PHE A 86 -26.30 -1.99 9.29
N GLU A 87 -25.54 -1.03 9.84
CA GLU A 87 -25.72 0.38 9.51
C GLU A 87 -25.09 0.68 8.15
N ARG A 88 -25.93 0.93 7.14
CA ARG A 88 -25.50 1.38 5.81
C ARG A 88 -25.29 2.90 5.82
N LEU A 89 -24.22 3.36 5.19
CA LEU A 89 -24.09 4.77 4.81
C LEU A 89 -24.71 5.01 3.43
N ASN A 90 -25.44 6.11 3.26
CA ASN A 90 -25.88 6.51 1.93
C ASN A 90 -24.74 7.26 1.23
N ILE A 91 -24.28 6.74 0.09
CA ILE A 91 -23.17 7.34 -0.65
C ILE A 91 -23.54 8.72 -1.21
N GLU A 92 -24.83 8.94 -1.47
CA GLU A 92 -25.37 10.20 -2.00
C GLU A 92 -25.27 11.36 -1.01
N ASP A 93 -25.07 11.06 0.27
CA ASP A 93 -24.85 12.06 1.33
C ASP A 93 -23.43 12.67 1.28
N PHE A 94 -22.56 12.14 0.42
CA PHE A 94 -21.15 12.51 0.34
C PHE A 94 -20.75 12.88 -1.09
N ALA A 95 -19.80 13.81 -1.20
CA ALA A 95 -19.18 14.09 -2.49
C ALA A 95 -18.04 13.11 -2.74
N ILE A 96 -17.98 12.56 -3.96
CA ILE A 96 -16.85 11.77 -4.43
C ILE A 96 -16.08 12.59 -5.44
N GLU A 97 -14.80 12.75 -5.20
CA GLU A 97 -13.88 13.41 -6.10
C GLU A 97 -13.06 12.38 -6.87
N ASP A 98 -13.14 12.42 -8.20
CA ASP A 98 -12.33 11.63 -9.10
C ASP A 98 -11.23 12.51 -9.71
N LEU A 99 -9.97 12.18 -9.42
CA LEU A 99 -8.81 12.95 -9.84
C LEU A 99 -7.83 12.11 -10.64
N THR A 100 -7.07 12.79 -11.50
CA THR A 100 -5.82 12.27 -12.06
C THR A 100 -4.69 13.16 -11.59
N LEU A 101 -3.77 12.60 -10.78
CA LEU A 101 -2.66 13.35 -10.21
C LEU A 101 -1.35 13.01 -10.92
N GLN A 102 -0.49 14.02 -11.02
CA GLN A 102 0.91 13.84 -11.40
C GLN A 102 1.75 13.57 -10.16
N MET A 103 2.51 12.48 -10.21
CA MET A 103 3.32 11.98 -9.11
C MET A 103 4.81 12.10 -9.42
N PRO A 104 5.67 12.17 -8.39
CA PRO A 104 7.09 11.97 -8.56
C PRO A 104 7.38 10.61 -9.20
N LEU A 105 8.48 10.51 -9.95
CA LEU A 105 8.94 9.24 -10.52
C LEU A 105 9.23 8.21 -9.43
N VAL A 106 9.74 8.65 -8.29
CA VAL A 106 10.06 7.79 -7.15
C VAL A 106 9.46 8.38 -5.89
N LEU A 107 8.73 7.55 -5.16
CA LEU A 107 8.35 7.75 -3.78
C LEU A 107 9.35 6.99 -2.92
N GLY A 108 10.18 7.69 -2.18
CA GLY A 108 11.20 7.09 -1.32
C GLY A 108 10.93 7.36 0.15
N SER A 109 11.33 6.44 1.02
CA SER A 109 11.45 6.71 2.45
C SER A 109 12.50 7.80 2.71
N GLU A 110 12.56 8.27 3.95
CA GLU A 110 13.56 9.24 4.36
C GLU A 110 14.99 8.81 3.97
N GLY A 111 15.76 9.74 3.39
CA GLY A 111 17.14 9.50 2.97
C GLY A 111 17.30 8.77 1.64
N VAL A 112 16.22 8.39 0.96
CA VAL A 112 16.26 7.87 -0.41
C VAL A 112 16.17 9.03 -1.40
N THR A 113 17.15 9.12 -2.29
CA THR A 113 17.17 10.08 -3.39
C THR A 113 17.30 9.37 -4.73
N ALA A 114 16.45 9.74 -5.69
CA ALA A 114 16.45 9.19 -7.03
C ALA A 114 17.12 10.15 -8.02
N VAL A 115 18.06 9.63 -8.79
CA VAL A 115 18.74 10.34 -9.88
C VAL A 115 18.49 9.57 -11.16
N PRO A 116 17.52 10.00 -12.00
CA PRO A 116 17.31 9.38 -13.29
C PRO A 116 18.45 9.74 -14.24
N GLU A 117 18.90 8.78 -15.04
CA GLU A 117 19.63 9.08 -16.26
C GLU A 117 18.70 9.90 -17.18
N LYS A 118 19.26 10.90 -17.87
CA LYS A 118 18.46 11.94 -18.58
C LYS A 118 17.32 11.32 -19.40
N GLY A 119 16.10 11.75 -19.13
CA GLY A 119 14.94 11.37 -19.93
C GLY A 119 14.33 10.01 -19.60
N TRP A 120 14.67 9.42 -18.44
CA TRP A 120 14.17 8.12 -18.01
C TRP A 120 12.67 7.92 -18.31
N ASP A 121 12.39 6.88 -19.09
CA ASP A 121 11.06 6.41 -19.45
C ASP A 121 11.05 4.88 -19.35
N ILE A 122 9.91 4.29 -19.04
CA ILE A 122 9.76 2.82 -18.99
C ILE A 122 10.05 2.15 -20.34
N SER A 123 9.92 2.92 -21.43
CA SER A 123 10.21 2.47 -22.78
C SER A 123 11.71 2.46 -23.12
N SER A 124 12.52 3.25 -22.41
CA SER A 124 13.95 3.40 -22.67
C SER A 124 14.78 2.36 -21.91
N ASN A 125 16.03 2.18 -22.34
CA ASN A 125 17.02 1.37 -21.62
C ASN A 125 17.79 2.21 -20.58
N ASP A 126 17.25 3.38 -20.20
CA ASP A 126 17.90 4.31 -19.29
C ASP A 126 17.87 3.77 -17.87
N LYS A 127 18.90 4.14 -17.10
CA LYS A 127 19.04 3.68 -15.72
C LYS A 127 18.48 4.70 -14.74
N LEU A 128 17.92 4.20 -13.65
CA LEU A 128 17.58 4.99 -12.48
C LEU A 128 18.52 4.60 -11.34
N TYR A 129 19.14 5.61 -10.73
CA TYR A 129 20.01 5.42 -9.58
C TYR A 129 19.27 5.85 -8.32
N LEU A 130 19.16 4.96 -7.34
CA LEU A 130 18.65 5.28 -6.01
C LEU A 130 19.81 5.29 -5.03
N HIS A 131 20.07 6.44 -4.43
CA HIS A 131 21.05 6.60 -3.37
C HIS A 131 20.35 6.60 -2.01
N CYS A 132 20.89 5.86 -1.06
CA CYS A 132 20.31 5.70 0.26
C CYS A 132 21.28 6.23 1.33
N LYS A 133 20.83 7.19 2.14
CA LYS A 133 21.62 7.75 3.26
C LYS A 133 21.39 7.00 4.59
N MET A 134 20.26 6.29 4.66
CA MET A 134 19.85 5.51 5.82
C MET A 134 20.20 4.04 5.61
N ASP A 135 20.31 3.29 6.70
CA ASP A 135 20.66 1.86 6.65
C ASP A 135 19.49 0.99 6.17
N TYR A 136 18.28 1.54 6.24
CA TYR A 136 17.05 1.01 5.68
C TYR A 136 16.53 1.93 4.59
N ALA A 137 15.82 1.37 3.62
CA ALA A 137 15.20 2.13 2.55
C ALA A 137 13.94 1.42 2.05
N ALA A 138 12.89 2.17 1.74
CA ALA A 138 11.81 1.70 0.90
C ALA A 138 11.58 2.68 -0.23
N PHE A 139 11.22 2.17 -1.40
CA PHE A 139 10.86 3.04 -2.51
C PHE A 139 9.80 2.38 -3.41
N MET A 140 9.06 3.24 -4.10
CA MET A 140 8.11 2.91 -5.14
C MET A 140 8.39 3.80 -6.35
N MET A 141 8.73 3.18 -7.48
CA MET A 141 8.85 3.84 -8.77
C MET A 141 7.48 3.83 -9.48
N LEU A 142 7.11 4.97 -10.03
CA LEU A 142 5.86 5.23 -10.73
C LEU A 142 6.16 5.72 -12.16
N PRO A 143 6.40 4.81 -13.11
CA PRO A 143 6.96 5.19 -14.41
C PRO A 143 6.04 6.10 -15.23
N THR A 144 4.73 5.85 -15.17
CA THR A 144 3.73 6.68 -15.85
C THR A 144 3.56 8.05 -15.21
N ARG A 145 4.05 8.22 -13.97
CA ARG A 145 3.90 9.42 -13.12
C ARG A 145 2.46 9.91 -12.99
N THR A 146 1.50 9.08 -13.36
CA THR A 146 0.10 9.43 -13.46
C THR A 146 -0.67 8.41 -12.67
N VAL A 147 -1.41 8.88 -11.69
CA VAL A 147 -2.22 8.04 -10.81
C VAL A 147 -3.66 8.50 -10.83
N LYS A 148 -4.58 7.54 -10.81
CA LYS A 148 -6.01 7.81 -10.59
C LYS A 148 -6.25 7.82 -9.10
N VAL A 149 -6.98 8.81 -8.63
CA VAL A 149 -7.36 8.95 -7.22
C VAL A 149 -8.86 9.10 -7.15
N GLN A 150 -9.47 8.40 -6.21
CA GLN A 150 -10.84 8.65 -5.82
C GLN A 150 -10.87 8.94 -4.33
N LYS A 151 -11.55 10.01 -3.93
CA LYS A 151 -11.60 10.47 -2.55
C LYS A 151 -13.03 10.82 -2.13
N LEU A 152 -13.41 10.33 -0.96
CA LEU A 152 -14.63 10.70 -0.27
C LEU A 152 -14.44 12.03 0.46
N HIS A 153 -15.36 12.96 0.24
CA HIS A 153 -15.50 14.19 1.00
C HIS A 153 -16.76 14.09 1.84
N ALA A 154 -16.55 14.04 3.15
CA ALA A 154 -17.62 14.00 4.14
C ALA A 154 -17.49 15.20 5.08
N PRO A 155 -18.60 15.66 5.68
CA PRO A 155 -18.54 16.66 6.74
C PRO A 155 -17.65 16.16 7.88
N GLU A 156 -16.90 17.09 8.48
CA GLU A 156 -15.96 16.80 9.56
C GLU A 156 -16.60 15.97 10.68
N GLY A 157 -15.92 14.90 11.10
CA GLY A 157 -16.37 14.02 12.18
C GLY A 157 -17.43 12.99 11.77
N THR A 158 -18.02 13.07 10.58
CA THR A 158 -19.09 12.15 10.15
C THR A 158 -18.58 10.72 10.00
N ILE A 159 -17.46 10.56 9.28
CA ILE A 159 -16.86 9.24 9.03
C ILE A 159 -16.25 8.71 10.33
N GLU A 160 -15.58 9.56 11.11
CA GLU A 160 -14.98 9.19 12.38
C GLU A 160 -16.03 8.71 13.38
N SER A 161 -17.18 9.40 13.46
CA SER A 161 -18.30 9.02 14.32
C SER A 161 -18.93 7.70 13.85
N PHE A 162 -19.09 7.52 12.54
CA PHE A 162 -19.61 6.28 11.97
C PHE A 162 -18.68 5.09 12.24
N VAL A 163 -17.38 5.24 11.96
CA VAL A 163 -16.35 4.22 12.26
C VAL A 163 -16.32 3.91 13.75
N SER A 164 -16.32 4.92 14.62
CA SER A 164 -16.28 4.73 16.07
C SER A 164 -17.49 3.95 16.60
N ARG A 165 -18.68 4.14 16.03
CA ARG A 165 -19.88 3.38 16.43
C ARG A 165 -19.87 1.94 15.94
N ASN A 166 -19.22 1.67 14.80
CA ASN A 166 -19.30 0.38 14.12
C ASN A 166 -18.04 -0.51 14.25
N HIS A 167 -16.89 0.04 14.70
CA HIS A 167 -15.63 -0.72 14.74
C HIS A 167 -15.69 -2.00 15.58
N LEU A 168 -16.41 -2.01 16.71
CA LEU A 168 -16.58 -3.22 17.53
C LEU A 168 -17.34 -4.32 16.78
N TYR A 169 -18.37 -3.95 16.02
CA TYR A 169 -19.12 -4.88 15.19
C TYR A 169 -18.23 -5.45 14.08
N TRP A 170 -17.47 -4.60 13.39
CA TRP A 170 -16.54 -5.04 12.35
C TRP A 170 -15.43 -5.96 12.88
N ASN A 171 -14.90 -5.68 14.07
CA ASN A 171 -13.92 -6.54 14.72
C ASN A 171 -14.51 -7.92 15.08
N ARG A 172 -15.77 -7.98 15.52
CA ARG A 172 -16.46 -9.26 15.76
C ARG A 172 -16.64 -10.04 14.46
N LEU A 173 -17.08 -9.38 13.38
CA LEU A 173 -17.15 -10.00 12.08
C LEU A 173 -15.79 -10.59 11.67
N GLY A 174 -14.70 -9.83 11.79
CA GLY A 174 -13.35 -10.35 11.52
C GLY A 174 -13.03 -11.60 12.34
N ALA A 175 -13.29 -11.55 13.65
CA ALA A 175 -13.02 -12.66 14.57
C ALA A 175 -13.80 -13.94 14.23
N ASP A 176 -15.08 -13.81 13.86
CA ASP A 176 -15.95 -14.95 13.49
C ASP A 176 -15.43 -15.72 12.27
N PHE A 177 -14.64 -15.08 11.41
CA PHE A 177 -14.02 -15.68 10.24
C PHE A 177 -12.51 -15.95 10.40
N ASP A 178 -11.97 -15.85 11.61
CA ASP A 178 -10.52 -15.98 11.87
C ASP A 178 -9.66 -14.95 11.09
N ILE A 179 -10.25 -13.80 10.76
CA ILE A 179 -9.61 -12.70 10.04
C ILE A 179 -9.17 -11.61 11.04
N GLY A 180 -7.96 -11.08 10.87
CA GLY A 180 -7.50 -9.92 11.64
C GLY A 180 -7.07 -10.19 13.09
N GLN A 181 -7.04 -11.46 13.52
CA GLN A 181 -6.79 -11.85 14.92
C GLN A 181 -5.44 -11.39 15.52
N ARG A 182 -4.46 -11.01 14.70
CA ARG A 182 -3.11 -10.63 15.18
C ARG A 182 -2.88 -9.13 15.35
N ARG A 183 -3.66 -8.28 14.67
CA ARG A 183 -3.44 -6.82 14.72
C ARG A 183 -4.64 -6.01 15.19
N ASN A 184 -5.86 -6.56 15.21
CA ASN A 184 -7.08 -5.84 15.62
C ASN A 184 -7.25 -4.47 14.93
N GLU A 185 -6.64 -4.28 13.77
CA GLU A 185 -6.71 -3.04 13.00
C GLU A 185 -7.72 -3.25 11.89
N VAL A 186 -8.91 -2.70 12.10
CA VAL A 186 -9.93 -2.57 11.07
C VAL A 186 -9.65 -1.30 10.27
N PHE A 187 -9.69 -1.42 8.94
CA PHE A 187 -9.46 -0.32 8.02
C PHE A 187 -10.76 0.07 7.35
N PHE A 188 -11.07 1.36 7.35
CA PHE A 188 -12.17 1.95 6.61
C PHE A 188 -11.61 2.76 5.44
N VAL A 189 -12.02 2.45 4.21
CA VAL A 189 -11.47 3.08 3.00
C VAL A 189 -12.25 4.36 2.66
N THR A 190 -11.62 5.52 2.86
CA THR A 190 -12.17 6.83 2.42
C THR A 190 -11.62 7.30 1.08
N SER A 191 -10.49 6.75 0.63
CA SER A 191 -9.88 7.08 -0.65
C SER A 191 -9.00 5.94 -1.13
N TRP A 192 -8.69 5.95 -2.43
CA TRP A 192 -7.70 5.06 -3.01
C TRP A 192 -6.91 5.76 -4.11
N MET A 193 -5.71 5.25 -4.37
CA MET A 193 -4.86 5.66 -5.49
C MET A 193 -4.49 4.41 -6.32
N LYS A 194 -4.61 4.49 -7.65
CA LYS A 194 -4.26 3.42 -8.58
C LYS A 194 -3.24 3.91 -9.61
N THR A 195 -2.25 3.06 -9.86
CA THR A 195 -1.25 3.22 -10.91
C THR A 195 -1.22 1.96 -11.78
N THR A 196 -0.97 2.11 -13.08
CA THR A 196 -0.89 0.99 -14.03
C THR A 196 0.41 0.23 -13.89
N HIS A 197 1.52 0.95 -13.69
CA HIS A 197 2.85 0.37 -13.60
C HIS A 197 3.52 0.89 -12.34
N TRP A 198 4.16 -0.03 -11.62
CA TRP A 198 4.97 0.30 -10.47
C TRP A 198 6.04 -0.76 -10.27
N LEU A 199 7.17 -0.33 -9.73
CA LEU A 199 8.22 -1.19 -9.22
C LEU A 199 8.52 -0.72 -7.79
N GLY A 200 8.69 -1.65 -6.86
CA GLY A 200 9.01 -1.29 -5.49
C GLY A 200 10.11 -2.18 -4.95
N GLY A 201 10.80 -1.68 -3.94
CA GLY A 201 11.84 -2.41 -3.24
C GLY A 201 12.02 -1.91 -1.82
N ILE A 202 12.57 -2.79 -0.99
CA ILE A 202 12.90 -2.50 0.41
C ILE A 202 14.28 -3.05 0.67
N CYS A 203 15.06 -2.31 1.45
CA CYS A 203 16.31 -2.75 2.03
C CYS A 203 16.22 -2.56 3.53
N TYR A 204 16.51 -3.62 4.29
CA TYR A 204 16.32 -3.66 5.74
C TYR A 204 17.55 -3.23 6.54
N ALA A 205 18.73 -3.45 5.96
CA ALA A 205 20.02 -3.14 6.53
C ALA A 205 21.03 -3.04 5.39
N GLY A 206 22.11 -2.29 5.60
CA GLY A 206 23.19 -2.13 4.64
C GLY A 206 22.83 -1.26 3.44
N ALA A 207 21.71 -0.52 3.47
CA ALA A 207 21.35 0.41 2.41
C ALA A 207 22.22 1.66 2.40
N ARG A 208 22.81 2.02 3.55
CA ARG A 208 23.56 3.26 3.70
C ARG A 208 24.73 3.30 2.72
N ASP A 209 24.85 4.44 2.05
CA ASP A 209 25.87 4.73 1.06
C ASP A 209 25.89 3.72 -0.10
N ARG A 210 24.78 3.01 -0.33
CA ARG A 210 24.60 2.17 -1.52
C ARG A 210 23.87 2.93 -2.61
N THR A 211 24.22 2.57 -3.83
CA THR A 211 23.50 2.96 -5.04
C THR A 211 22.87 1.73 -5.66
N PHE A 212 21.54 1.75 -5.75
CA PHE A 212 20.76 0.74 -6.45
C PHE A 212 20.46 1.25 -7.86
N THR A 213 20.83 0.48 -8.86
CA THR A 213 20.59 0.80 -10.27
C THR A 213 19.42 -0.03 -10.78
N PHE A 214 18.41 0.64 -11.33
CA PHE A 214 17.23 0.01 -11.93
C PHE A 214 17.16 0.30 -13.42
N ASP A 215 16.58 -0.63 -14.16
CA ASP A 215 16.09 -0.42 -15.52
C ASP A 215 14.58 -0.70 -15.57
N ARG A 216 14.02 -0.79 -16.78
CA ARG A 216 12.60 -1.10 -16.98
C ARG A 216 12.17 -2.50 -16.51
N TYR A 217 13.12 -3.42 -16.33
CA TYR A 217 12.86 -4.81 -15.91
C TYR A 217 13.02 -5.03 -14.41
N GLY A 218 13.78 -4.18 -13.74
CA GLY A 218 13.92 -4.21 -12.29
C GLY A 218 15.28 -3.76 -11.80
N LEU A 219 15.71 -4.33 -10.67
CA LEU A 219 17.02 -4.09 -10.10
C LEU A 219 18.10 -4.72 -11.01
N VAL A 220 19.04 -3.89 -11.46
CA VAL A 220 20.16 -4.30 -12.32
C VAL A 220 21.41 -4.54 -11.50
N LYS A 221 21.71 -3.65 -10.55
CA LYS A 221 22.97 -3.66 -9.81
C LYS A 221 22.84 -2.97 -8.47
N VAL A 222 23.59 -3.46 -7.49
CA VAL A 222 23.91 -2.73 -6.26
C VAL A 222 25.39 -2.38 -6.28
N SER A 223 25.73 -1.15 -5.93
CA SER A 223 27.12 -0.67 -5.86
C SER A 223 27.32 0.18 -4.62
N GLU A 224 28.56 0.28 -4.15
CA GLU A 224 28.94 1.34 -3.21
C GLU A 224 28.74 2.68 -3.91
N GLY A 225 28.13 3.62 -3.19
CA GLY A 225 27.97 4.98 -3.63
C GLY A 225 29.32 5.62 -3.90
N PRO A 226 29.35 6.71 -4.69
CA PRO A 226 30.57 7.49 -4.82
C PRO A 226 31.03 7.86 -3.40
N SER A 227 32.22 7.41 -3.03
CA SER A 227 32.89 7.80 -1.79
C SER A 227 33.19 9.30 -1.87
N SER A 228 32.18 10.12 -1.54
CA SER A 228 32.18 11.58 -1.40
C SER A 228 32.78 12.41 -2.56
N PHE A 229 31.97 13.30 -3.12
CA PHE A 229 32.46 14.59 -3.65
C PHE A 229 32.73 15.54 -2.48
#